data_AF-A0A6J1FUT6-F1
#
_entry.id   AF-A0A6J1FUT6-F1
#
_cell.length_a   1.000
_cell.length_b   1.000
_cell.length_c   1.000
_cell.angle_alpha   90.00
_cell.angle_beta   90.00
_cell.angle_gamma   90.00
#
_symmetry.space_group_name_H-M   'P 1'
#
loop_
_entity.id
_entity.type
_entity.pdbx_description
1 polymer ?
#
loop_
_entity_poly.entity_id
_entity_poly.type
_entity_poly.pdbx_seq_one_letter_code
_entity_poly.pdbx_strand_id
1 'polypeptide(L)'
;MGEISSFQLGVIGALFLSVASSVSIVICNKALMSNLGFPFATTLTSWHLMVTYCTLHVAHRLNLFESKPIDTKTVVLFGILNGISIGFLNLSLGFNSVGFYQMTKLAIIPFTVMLETIFLNKQFSSRIRLSLFLLLVGVGIASVTDLQLNLMGTVLSLLAIMTTCVGQILTNTIQKRLSVSSTQLLYQSAPFQAAILFVSGPFLDQCLTNKNVFAYKYSPVVLAFIILSCLISVSVNFSTFLVIGKTSPVTYQVLGHLKTCLVLGFGYTLLHDPFTERNLIGILIAIGGMGLYSYFCTQESKKKQGDLCLGSSQIKDKETAALLAGVHQDKESHEVKKSSKDSVV
;
A
#
# COMPACT_ATOMS: atom_id res chain seq x y z
N MET A 1 -7.71 18.16 19.84
CA MET A 1 -7.72 16.72 20.22
C MET A 1 -8.71 15.87 19.40
N GLY A 2 -9.76 16.46 18.79
CA GLY A 2 -10.77 15.71 17.98
C GLY A 2 -10.31 15.22 16.59
N GLU A 3 -9.46 15.97 15.87
CA GLU A 3 -9.00 15.58 14.52
C GLU A 3 -8.06 14.37 14.49
N ILE A 4 -7.28 14.16 15.56
CA ILE A 4 -6.39 12.99 15.66
C ILE A 4 -7.22 11.71 15.88
N SER A 5 -8.34 11.81 16.61
CA SER A 5 -9.25 10.69 16.84
C SER A 5 -10.00 10.29 15.56
N SER A 6 -10.50 11.26 14.80
CA SER A 6 -11.19 10.98 13.52
C SER A 6 -10.25 10.41 12.46
N PHE A 7 -9.00 10.86 12.40
CA PHE A 7 -7.99 10.31 11.50
C PHE A 7 -7.63 8.85 11.84
N GLN A 8 -7.42 8.55 13.12
CA GLN A 8 -7.12 7.18 13.58
C GLN A 8 -8.30 6.24 13.34
N LEU A 9 -9.52 6.69 13.61
CA LEU A 9 -10.74 5.92 13.34
C LEU A 9 -10.90 5.60 11.84
N GLY A 10 -10.57 6.57 10.97
CA GLY A 10 -10.57 6.36 9.52
C GLY A 10 -9.54 5.32 9.05
N VAL A 11 -8.34 5.29 9.64
CA VAL A 11 -7.30 4.28 9.31
C VAL A 11 -7.71 2.90 9.81
N ILE A 12 -8.25 2.79 11.02
CA ILE A 12 -8.74 1.53 11.58
C ILE A 12 -9.90 0.98 10.73
N GLY A 13 -10.87 1.84 10.37
CA GLY A 13 -11.97 1.46 9.49
C GLY A 13 -11.50 1.00 8.11
N ALA A 14 -10.52 1.69 7.52
CA ALA A 14 -9.90 1.32 6.26
C ALA A 14 -9.22 -0.05 6.30
N LEU A 15 -8.50 -0.33 7.40
CA LEU A 15 -7.84 -1.61 7.63
C LEU A 15 -8.86 -2.73 7.82
N PHE A 16 -9.91 -2.50 8.61
CA PHE A 16 -10.97 -3.47 8.80
C PHE A 16 -11.67 -3.80 7.48
N LEU A 17 -12.06 -2.78 6.70
CA LEU A 17 -12.65 -2.95 5.37
C LEU A 17 -11.70 -3.71 4.43
N SER A 18 -10.40 -3.38 4.46
CA SER A 18 -9.37 -4.07 3.68
C SER A 18 -9.30 -5.55 4.05
N VAL A 19 -9.21 -5.90 5.33
CA VAL A 19 -9.14 -7.29 5.77
C VAL A 19 -10.43 -8.04 5.41
N ALA A 20 -11.60 -7.51 5.77
CA ALA A 20 -12.89 -8.15 5.54
C ALA A 20 -13.13 -8.41 4.03
N SER A 21 -12.99 -7.38 3.20
CA SER A 21 -13.16 -7.51 1.75
C SER A 21 -12.16 -8.51 1.13
N SER A 22 -10.97 -8.62 1.72
CA SER A 22 -9.93 -9.52 1.21
C SER A 22 -10.11 -10.97 1.63
N VAL A 23 -10.67 -11.22 2.81
CA VAL A 23 -11.11 -12.57 3.17
C VAL A 23 -12.23 -13.00 2.23
N SER A 24 -13.24 -12.13 2.03
CA SER A 24 -14.37 -12.40 1.14
C SER A 24 -13.94 -12.68 -0.30
N ILE A 25 -13.03 -11.88 -0.86
CA ILE A 25 -12.56 -12.09 -2.25
C ILE A 25 -11.78 -13.40 -2.37
N VAL A 26 -10.97 -13.76 -1.38
CA VAL A 26 -10.20 -15.02 -1.41
C VAL A 26 -11.13 -16.22 -1.38
N ILE A 27 -12.16 -16.21 -0.53
CA ILE A 27 -13.16 -17.28 -0.45
C ILE A 27 -13.95 -17.37 -1.75
N CYS A 28 -14.46 -16.23 -2.26
CA CYS A 28 -15.24 -16.19 -3.49
C CYS A 28 -14.42 -16.68 -4.70
N ASN A 29 -13.18 -16.20 -4.84
CA ASN A 29 -12.26 -16.62 -5.90
C ASN A 29 -11.91 -18.11 -5.78
N LYS A 30 -11.67 -18.63 -4.56
CA LYS A 30 -11.39 -20.05 -4.35
C LYS A 30 -12.57 -20.91 -4.76
N ALA A 31 -13.79 -20.53 -4.40
CA ALA A 31 -15.01 -21.23 -4.81
C ALA A 31 -15.20 -21.19 -6.34
N LEU A 32 -14.97 -20.03 -6.96
CA LEU A 32 -15.06 -19.86 -8.41
C LEU A 32 -14.04 -20.71 -9.19
N MET A 33 -12.79 -20.75 -8.72
CA MET A 33 -11.72 -21.50 -9.38
C MET A 33 -11.79 -23.00 -9.11
N SER A 34 -12.06 -23.41 -7.87
CA SER A 34 -11.95 -24.81 -7.44
C SER A 34 -13.26 -25.59 -7.63
N ASN A 35 -14.41 -24.97 -7.33
CA ASN A 35 -15.71 -25.67 -7.36
C ASN A 35 -16.43 -25.45 -8.69
N LEU A 36 -16.37 -24.24 -9.23
CA LEU A 36 -17.08 -23.87 -10.45
C LEU A 36 -16.22 -23.98 -11.72
N GLY A 37 -14.94 -24.30 -11.59
CA GLY A 37 -14.06 -24.66 -12.70
C GLY A 37 -13.66 -23.50 -13.62
N PHE A 38 -13.64 -22.26 -13.11
CA PHE A 38 -13.20 -21.07 -13.86
C PHE A 38 -11.75 -20.69 -13.47
N PRO A 39 -10.71 -21.17 -14.18
CA PRO A 39 -9.31 -21.05 -13.75
C PRO A 39 -8.60 -19.77 -14.26
N PHE A 40 -9.33 -18.76 -14.70
CA PHE A 40 -8.78 -17.59 -15.40
C PHE A 40 -8.56 -16.39 -14.47
N ALA A 41 -7.56 -16.52 -13.59
CA ALA A 41 -7.32 -15.54 -12.51
C ALA A 41 -6.88 -14.15 -13.03
N THR A 42 -6.08 -14.09 -14.09
CA THR A 42 -5.57 -12.83 -14.63
C THR A 42 -6.68 -12.04 -15.32
N THR A 43 -7.50 -12.73 -16.10
CA THR A 43 -8.66 -12.14 -16.78
C THR A 43 -9.71 -11.69 -15.78
N LEU A 44 -9.96 -12.47 -14.72
CA LEU A 44 -10.84 -12.06 -13.62
C LEU A 44 -10.35 -10.77 -12.96
N THR A 45 -9.03 -10.62 -12.79
CA THR A 45 -8.42 -9.42 -12.22
C THR A 45 -8.61 -8.20 -13.13
N SER A 46 -8.61 -8.38 -14.46
CA SER A 46 -8.97 -7.30 -15.39
C SER A 46 -10.41 -6.83 -15.18
N TRP A 47 -11.36 -7.76 -15.06
CA TRP A 47 -12.77 -7.44 -14.82
C TRP A 47 -13.00 -6.75 -13.48
N HIS A 48 -12.31 -7.20 -12.44
CA HIS A 48 -12.27 -6.54 -11.13
C HIS A 48 -11.89 -5.05 -11.22
N LEU A 49 -10.81 -4.75 -11.95
CA LEU A 49 -10.34 -3.37 -12.14
C LEU A 49 -11.29 -2.55 -13.03
N MET A 50 -11.87 -3.17 -14.06
CA MET A 50 -12.87 -2.53 -14.93
C MET A 50 -14.12 -2.14 -14.14
N VAL A 51 -14.68 -3.06 -13.35
CA VAL A 51 -15.85 -2.77 -12.50
C VAL A 51 -15.51 -1.72 -11.45
N THR A 52 -14.30 -1.77 -10.87
CA THR A 52 -13.81 -0.72 -9.97
C THR A 52 -13.80 0.65 -10.64
N TYR A 53 -13.29 0.75 -11.87
CA TYR A 53 -13.32 1.99 -12.65
C TYR A 53 -14.76 2.45 -12.89
N CYS A 54 -15.65 1.58 -13.34
CA CYS A 54 -17.05 1.91 -13.59
C CYS A 54 -17.75 2.42 -12.32
N THR A 55 -17.55 1.77 -11.17
CA THR A 55 -18.14 2.21 -9.90
C THR A 55 -17.59 3.57 -9.48
N LEU A 56 -16.28 3.79 -9.61
CA LEU A 56 -15.68 5.10 -9.32
C LEU A 56 -16.13 6.19 -10.30
N HIS A 57 -16.37 5.85 -11.56
CA HIS A 57 -16.92 6.75 -12.56
C HIS A 57 -18.33 7.20 -12.18
N VAL A 58 -19.19 6.26 -11.77
CA VAL A 58 -20.53 6.57 -11.26
C VAL A 58 -20.43 7.44 -9.99
N ALA A 59 -19.56 7.09 -9.05
CA ALA A 59 -19.35 7.88 -7.83
C ALA A 59 -18.86 9.32 -8.12
N HIS A 60 -18.01 9.50 -9.12
CA HIS A 60 -17.59 10.81 -9.61
C HIS A 60 -18.76 11.59 -10.22
N ARG A 61 -19.60 10.94 -11.04
CA ARG A 61 -20.81 11.57 -11.62
C ARG A 61 -21.83 11.99 -10.55
N LEU A 62 -21.86 11.28 -9.42
CA LEU A 62 -22.65 11.62 -8.24
C LEU A 62 -21.98 12.68 -7.34
N ASN A 63 -20.86 13.27 -7.75
CA ASN A 63 -20.07 14.26 -6.99
C ASN A 63 -19.64 13.77 -5.59
N LEU A 64 -19.41 12.47 -5.41
CA LEU A 64 -18.90 11.91 -4.14
C LEU A 64 -17.43 12.26 -3.88
N PHE A 65 -16.70 12.67 -4.93
CA PHE A 65 -15.35 13.22 -4.82
C PHE A 65 -15.04 14.10 -6.04
N GLU A 66 -14.27 15.16 -5.86
CA GLU A 66 -13.76 15.98 -6.99
C GLU A 66 -12.64 15.24 -7.72
N SER A 67 -12.46 15.44 -9.02
CA SER A 67 -11.30 14.92 -9.76
C SER A 67 -10.26 16.01 -9.96
N LYS A 68 -9.07 15.86 -9.39
CA LYS A 68 -7.92 16.73 -9.69
C LYS A 68 -7.25 16.28 -10.99
N PRO A 69 -6.95 17.18 -11.94
CA PRO A 69 -6.27 16.81 -13.16
C PRO A 69 -4.83 16.39 -12.84
N ILE A 70 -4.46 15.19 -13.30
CA ILE A 70 -3.07 14.72 -13.34
C ILE A 70 -2.67 14.65 -14.81
N ASP A 71 -1.40 14.93 -15.10
CA ASP A 71 -0.84 14.76 -16.43
C ASP A 71 -1.15 13.37 -17.00
N THR A 72 -1.78 13.33 -18.18
CA THR A 72 -2.27 12.10 -18.79
C THR A 72 -1.15 11.12 -19.07
N LYS A 73 0.04 11.59 -19.49
CA LYS A 73 1.19 10.71 -19.76
C LYS A 73 1.64 10.01 -18.47
N THR A 74 1.72 10.75 -17.37
CA THR A 74 2.05 10.22 -16.05
C THR A 74 1.05 9.15 -15.61
N VAL A 75 -0.26 9.42 -15.74
CA VAL A 75 -1.32 8.46 -15.36
C VAL A 75 -1.27 7.20 -16.20
N VAL A 76 -1.08 7.32 -17.53
CA VAL A 76 -0.99 6.18 -18.45
C VAL A 76 0.20 5.30 -18.08
N LEU A 77 1.39 5.89 -17.95
CA LEU A 77 2.60 5.13 -17.61
C LEU A 77 2.48 4.45 -16.24
N PHE A 78 1.96 5.18 -15.26
CA PHE A 78 1.68 4.66 -13.93
C PHE A 78 0.67 3.51 -13.95
N GLY A 79 -0.42 3.65 -14.72
CA GLY A 79 -1.44 2.62 -14.86
C GLY A 79 -0.92 1.37 -15.55
N ILE A 80 -0.13 1.52 -16.62
CA ILE A 80 0.51 0.40 -17.31
C ILE A 80 1.48 -0.33 -16.37
N LEU A 81 2.35 0.40 -15.65
CA LEU A 81 3.30 -0.19 -14.71
C LEU A 81 2.59 -1.02 -13.62
N ASN A 82 1.56 -0.47 -13.00
CA ASN A 82 0.79 -1.19 -11.98
C ASN A 82 0.03 -2.39 -12.56
N GLY A 83 -0.53 -2.26 -13.77
CA GLY A 83 -1.20 -3.37 -14.44
C GLY A 83 -0.24 -4.52 -14.76
N ILE A 84 0.97 -4.22 -15.24
CA ILE A 84 2.03 -5.20 -15.47
C ILE A 84 2.46 -5.86 -14.15
N SER A 85 2.63 -5.07 -13.08
CA SER A 85 2.97 -5.58 -11.75
C SER A 85 1.94 -6.60 -11.25
N ILE A 86 0.64 -6.29 -11.40
CA ILE A 86 -0.45 -7.20 -11.05
C ILE A 86 -0.40 -8.47 -11.90
N GLY A 87 -0.16 -8.34 -13.21
CA GLY A 87 0.01 -9.47 -14.12
C GLY A 87 1.14 -10.40 -13.71
N PHE A 88 2.34 -9.86 -13.43
CA PHE A 88 3.47 -10.67 -12.97
C PHE A 88 3.21 -11.34 -11.61
N LEU A 89 2.53 -10.67 -10.68
CA LEU A 89 2.14 -11.29 -9.40
C LEU A 89 1.16 -12.45 -9.61
N ASN A 90 0.18 -12.31 -10.49
CA ASN A 90 -0.78 -13.37 -10.80
C ASN A 90 -0.11 -14.57 -11.48
N LEU A 91 0.78 -14.31 -12.44
CA LEU A 91 1.58 -15.36 -13.08
C LEU A 91 2.53 -16.06 -12.10
N SER A 92 3.18 -15.30 -11.21
CA SER A 92 4.03 -15.85 -10.16
C SER A 92 3.26 -16.79 -9.23
N LEU A 93 1.98 -16.52 -8.96
CA LEU A 93 1.11 -17.40 -8.18
C LEU A 93 0.68 -18.63 -8.99
N GLY A 94 0.49 -18.49 -10.30
CA GLY A 94 0.10 -19.59 -11.18
C GLY A 94 1.23 -20.58 -11.48
N PHE A 95 2.47 -20.11 -11.61
CA PHE A 95 3.63 -20.96 -11.97
C PHE A 95 4.42 -21.49 -10.78
N ASN A 96 4.27 -20.92 -9.58
CA ASN A 96 5.01 -21.35 -8.38
C ASN A 96 4.05 -21.77 -7.27
N SER A 97 4.58 -22.44 -6.24
CA SER A 97 3.78 -22.75 -5.05
C SER A 97 3.30 -21.50 -4.32
N VAL A 98 2.20 -21.63 -3.57
CA VAL A 98 1.69 -20.58 -2.69
C VAL A 98 2.77 -20.12 -1.69
N GLY A 99 3.57 -21.05 -1.17
CA GLY A 99 4.71 -20.74 -0.28
C GLY A 99 5.75 -19.85 -0.97
N PHE A 100 6.15 -20.17 -2.20
CA PHE A 100 7.10 -19.34 -2.95
C PHE A 100 6.51 -17.95 -3.31
N TYR A 101 5.23 -17.89 -3.65
CA TYR A 101 4.54 -16.62 -3.87
C TYR A 101 4.53 -15.74 -2.60
N GLN A 102 4.33 -16.34 -1.43
CA GLN A 102 4.42 -15.62 -0.16
C GLN A 102 5.84 -15.12 0.11
N MET A 103 6.87 -15.92 -0.18
CA MET A 103 8.27 -15.49 -0.10
C MET A 103 8.59 -14.35 -1.09
N THR A 104 8.03 -14.41 -2.31
CA THR A 104 8.14 -13.34 -3.30
C THR A 104 7.56 -12.04 -2.77
N LYS A 105 6.34 -12.08 -2.20
CA LYS A 105 5.71 -10.91 -1.56
C LYS A 105 6.52 -10.39 -0.38
N LEU A 106 7.11 -11.30 0.40
CA LEU A 106 7.92 -10.98 1.55
C LEU A 106 9.19 -10.23 1.15
N ALA A 107 9.82 -10.63 0.05
CA ALA A 107 10.99 -9.97 -0.52
C ALA A 107 10.70 -8.53 -1.00
N ILE A 108 9.45 -8.14 -1.24
CA ILE A 108 9.10 -6.76 -1.61
C ILE A 108 9.47 -5.78 -0.48
N ILE A 109 9.38 -6.17 0.80
CA ILE A 109 9.74 -5.28 1.92
C ILE A 109 11.21 -4.82 1.83
N PRO A 110 12.22 -5.71 1.86
CA PRO A 110 13.62 -5.28 1.83
C PRO A 110 13.96 -4.54 0.54
N PHE A 111 13.38 -4.93 -0.61
CA PHE A 111 13.57 -4.21 -1.87
C PHE A 111 12.97 -2.80 -1.82
N THR A 112 11.76 -2.63 -1.27
CA THR A 112 11.15 -1.30 -1.08
C THR A 112 11.96 -0.44 -0.13
N VAL A 113 12.47 -1.00 0.98
CA VAL A 113 13.37 -0.28 1.91
C VAL A 113 14.64 0.18 1.18
N MET A 114 15.28 -0.71 0.43
CA MET A 114 16.48 -0.39 -0.35
C MET A 114 16.21 0.74 -1.37
N LEU A 115 15.12 0.63 -2.13
CA LEU A 115 14.76 1.64 -3.13
C LEU A 115 14.37 2.98 -2.49
N GLU A 116 13.63 3.00 -1.38
CA GLU A 116 13.34 4.24 -0.65
C GLU A 116 14.62 4.87 -0.07
N THR A 117 15.61 4.07 0.35
CA THR A 117 16.90 4.62 0.81
C THR A 117 17.71 5.20 -0.33
N ILE A 118 17.80 4.52 -1.49
CA ILE A 118 18.59 4.98 -2.64
C ILE A 118 17.93 6.18 -3.36
N PHE A 119 16.64 6.08 -3.70
CA PHE A 119 15.96 7.07 -4.54
C PHE A 119 15.35 8.23 -3.75
N LEU A 120 14.92 8.00 -2.51
CA LEU A 120 14.27 9.01 -1.67
C LEU A 120 15.15 9.49 -0.51
N ASN A 121 16.40 9.01 -0.41
CA ASN A 121 17.32 9.30 0.70
C ASN A 121 16.69 9.09 2.09
N LYS A 122 15.75 8.13 2.18
CA LYS A 122 15.02 7.85 3.42
C LYS A 122 15.85 6.96 4.33
N GLN A 123 16.14 7.46 5.52
CA GLN A 123 16.87 6.73 6.55
C GLN A 123 15.90 5.95 7.44
N PHE A 124 16.17 4.66 7.63
CA PHE A 124 15.44 3.80 8.54
C PHE A 124 16.31 3.47 9.76
N SER A 125 15.79 3.70 10.97
CA SER A 125 16.52 3.34 12.20
C SER A 125 16.78 1.84 12.27
N SER A 126 17.89 1.47 12.92
CA SER A 126 18.24 0.08 13.20
C SER A 126 17.13 -0.68 13.94
N ARG A 127 16.34 0.01 14.77
CA ARG A 127 15.18 -0.61 15.46
C ARG A 127 14.08 -1.02 14.48
N ILE A 128 13.76 -0.16 13.52
CA ILE A 128 12.79 -0.47 12.46
C ILE A 128 13.30 -1.62 11.58
N ARG A 129 14.58 -1.59 11.19
CA ARG A 129 15.20 -2.67 10.40
C ARG A 129 15.14 -4.01 11.13
N LEU A 130 15.39 -4.03 12.44
CA LEU A 130 15.29 -5.24 13.26
C LEU A 130 13.85 -5.74 13.37
N SER A 131 12.86 -4.86 13.56
CA SER A 131 11.45 -5.26 13.57
C SER A 131 10.99 -5.84 12.23
N LEU A 132 11.43 -5.23 11.11
CA LEU A 132 11.18 -5.75 9.78
C LEU A 132 11.85 -7.11 9.60
N PHE A 133 13.10 -7.27 10.03
CA PHE A 133 13.79 -8.56 9.99
C PHE A 133 13.03 -9.65 10.76
N LEU A 134 12.56 -9.35 11.98
CA LEU A 134 11.78 -10.29 12.77
C LEU A 134 10.47 -10.69 12.07
N LEU A 135 9.78 -9.71 11.47
CA LEU A 135 8.60 -9.96 10.63
C LEU A 135 8.93 -10.89 9.46
N LEU A 136 10.01 -10.61 8.73
CA LEU A 136 10.45 -11.42 7.58
C LEU A 136 10.73 -12.86 8.01
N VAL A 137 11.44 -13.05 9.12
CA VAL A 137 11.71 -14.39 9.67
C VAL A 137 10.40 -15.11 10.03
N GLY A 138 9.48 -14.45 10.73
CA GLY A 138 8.20 -15.06 11.12
C GLY A 138 7.36 -15.52 9.93
N VAL A 139 7.16 -14.65 8.94
CA VAL A 139 6.41 -15.01 7.72
C VAL A 139 7.15 -16.09 6.94
N GLY A 140 8.47 -16.01 6.82
CA GLY A 140 9.27 -17.05 6.17
C GLY A 140 9.11 -18.42 6.83
N ILE A 141 9.13 -18.49 8.16
CA ILE A 141 8.90 -19.75 8.90
C ILE A 141 7.50 -20.31 8.60
N ALA A 142 6.48 -19.45 8.58
CA ALA A 142 5.09 -19.86 8.32
C ALA A 142 4.83 -20.27 6.87
N SER A 143 5.61 -19.76 5.91
CA SER A 143 5.39 -19.95 4.47
C SER A 143 6.19 -21.10 3.84
N VAL A 144 7.23 -21.60 4.51
CA VAL A 144 8.14 -22.64 3.96
C VAL A 144 7.56 -24.04 4.21
N THR A 145 6.38 -24.33 3.68
CA THR A 145 5.78 -25.67 3.76
C THR A 145 6.04 -26.51 2.51
N ASP A 146 6.11 -25.90 1.33
CA ASP A 146 6.56 -26.55 0.08
C ASP A 146 7.07 -25.51 -0.94
N LEU A 147 8.38 -25.48 -1.19
CA LEU A 147 8.99 -24.59 -2.19
C LEU A 147 9.10 -25.34 -3.53
N GLN A 148 8.09 -25.18 -4.39
CA GLN A 148 8.19 -25.63 -5.78
C GLN A 148 8.63 -24.45 -6.64
N LEU A 149 9.87 -24.51 -7.09
CA LEU A 149 10.51 -23.50 -7.91
C LEU A 149 10.36 -23.87 -9.38
N ASN A 150 9.72 -23.01 -10.14
CA ASN A 150 9.78 -23.05 -11.60
C ASN A 150 10.72 -21.93 -12.06
N LEU A 151 11.64 -22.22 -12.98
CA LEU A 151 12.57 -21.20 -13.50
C LEU A 151 11.81 -20.01 -14.09
N MET A 152 10.78 -20.29 -14.90
CA MET A 152 9.95 -19.25 -15.51
C MET A 152 9.19 -18.47 -14.43
N GLY A 153 8.59 -19.18 -13.47
CA GLY A 153 7.92 -18.58 -12.33
C GLY A 153 8.86 -17.70 -11.49
N THR A 154 10.12 -18.08 -11.32
CA THR A 154 11.14 -17.34 -10.56
C THR A 154 11.52 -16.03 -11.24
N VAL A 155 11.75 -16.06 -12.57
CA VAL A 155 12.01 -14.83 -13.34
C VAL A 155 10.82 -13.88 -13.25
N LEU A 156 9.60 -14.39 -13.38
CA LEU A 156 8.37 -13.61 -13.22
C LEU A 156 8.23 -13.03 -11.82
N SER A 157 8.61 -13.77 -10.78
CA SER A 157 8.63 -13.28 -9.39
C SER A 157 9.62 -12.14 -9.19
N LEU A 158 10.82 -12.20 -9.77
CA LEU A 158 11.79 -11.10 -9.70
C LEU A 158 11.27 -9.82 -10.38
N LEU A 159 10.68 -9.98 -11.57
CA LEU A 159 10.03 -8.86 -12.27
C LEU A 159 8.84 -8.32 -11.48
N ALA A 160 8.04 -9.19 -10.85
CA ALA A 160 6.95 -8.81 -9.97
C ALA A 160 7.45 -7.98 -8.79
N ILE A 161 8.52 -8.39 -8.11
CA ILE A 161 9.11 -7.64 -6.99
C ILE A 161 9.51 -6.24 -7.44
N MET A 162 10.32 -6.14 -8.51
CA MET A 162 10.81 -4.86 -9.02
C MET A 162 9.66 -3.91 -9.40
N THR A 163 8.73 -4.39 -10.22
CA THR A 163 7.61 -3.57 -10.70
C THR A 163 6.68 -3.17 -9.55
N THR A 164 6.44 -4.06 -8.58
CA THR A 164 5.61 -3.75 -7.41
C THR A 164 6.26 -2.69 -6.53
N CYS A 165 7.56 -2.80 -6.23
CA CYS A 165 8.27 -1.80 -5.43
C CYS A 165 8.20 -0.42 -6.10
N VAL A 166 8.50 -0.34 -7.40
CA VAL A 166 8.45 0.93 -8.14
C VAL A 166 7.03 1.47 -8.18
N GLY A 167 6.03 0.63 -8.48
CA GLY A 167 4.62 1.02 -8.51
C GLY A 167 4.12 1.58 -7.17
N GLN A 168 4.49 0.95 -6.06
CA GLN A 168 4.13 1.39 -4.71
C GLN A 168 4.79 2.70 -4.31
N ILE A 169 6.10 2.85 -4.58
CA ILE A 169 6.83 4.09 -4.33
C ILE A 169 6.22 5.22 -5.15
N LEU A 170 5.99 4.99 -6.45
CA LEU A 170 5.40 5.99 -7.34
C LEU A 170 3.97 6.37 -6.91
N THR A 171 3.16 5.39 -6.48
CA THR A 171 1.83 5.64 -5.92
C THR A 171 1.91 6.60 -4.74
N ASN A 172 2.80 6.35 -3.80
CA ASN A 172 2.96 7.19 -2.61
C ASN A 172 3.51 8.57 -2.96
N THR A 173 4.48 8.65 -3.88
CA THR A 173 5.09 9.90 -4.32
C THR A 173 4.08 10.78 -5.06
N ILE A 174 3.29 10.24 -5.99
CA ILE A 174 2.27 11.00 -6.74
C ILE A 174 1.19 11.52 -5.79
N GLN A 175 0.66 10.68 -4.89
CA GLN A 175 -0.36 11.11 -3.94
C GLN A 175 0.14 12.26 -3.04
N LYS A 176 1.38 12.19 -2.57
CA LYS A 176 1.98 13.25 -1.74
C LYS A 176 2.36 14.51 -2.53
N ARG A 177 2.92 14.38 -3.72
CA ARG A 177 3.40 15.51 -4.53
C ARG A 177 2.25 16.32 -5.11
N LEU A 178 1.19 15.66 -5.57
CA LEU A 178 0.04 16.32 -6.19
C LEU A 178 -1.10 16.56 -5.19
N SER A 179 -0.95 16.12 -3.93
CA SER A 179 -2.01 16.18 -2.90
C SER A 179 -3.33 15.62 -3.43
N VAL A 180 -3.23 14.50 -4.14
CA VAL A 180 -4.33 13.77 -4.77
C VAL A 180 -4.76 12.65 -3.83
N SER A 181 -6.07 12.52 -3.62
CA SER A 181 -6.66 11.44 -2.84
C SER A 181 -6.41 10.09 -3.51
N SER A 182 -6.21 9.04 -2.72
CA SER A 182 -5.99 7.69 -3.23
C SER A 182 -7.09 7.21 -4.17
N THR A 183 -8.34 7.59 -3.89
CA THR A 183 -9.50 7.27 -4.73
C THR A 183 -9.43 7.95 -6.09
N GLN A 184 -8.94 9.20 -6.14
CA GLN A 184 -8.76 9.95 -7.40
C GLN A 184 -7.67 9.29 -8.25
N LEU A 185 -6.54 8.93 -7.64
CA LEU A 185 -5.45 8.25 -8.35
C LEU A 185 -5.88 6.87 -8.86
N LEU A 186 -6.64 6.11 -8.06
CA LEU A 186 -7.22 4.84 -8.49
C LEU A 186 -8.16 5.05 -9.67
N TYR A 187 -9.10 6.00 -9.59
CA TYR A 187 -10.05 6.28 -10.67
C TYR A 187 -9.35 6.59 -12.00
N GLN A 188 -8.28 7.38 -11.97
CA GLN A 188 -7.54 7.76 -13.18
C GLN A 188 -6.65 6.64 -13.73
N SER A 189 -6.07 5.81 -12.87
CA SER A 189 -5.13 4.75 -13.28
C SER A 189 -5.78 3.38 -13.55
N ALA A 190 -6.92 3.08 -12.90
CA ALA A 190 -7.68 1.85 -13.07
C ALA A 190 -8.03 1.49 -14.52
N PRO A 191 -8.46 2.41 -15.42
CA PRO A 191 -8.80 2.02 -16.79
C PRO A 191 -7.57 1.53 -17.56
N PHE A 192 -6.39 2.10 -17.31
CA PHE A 192 -5.15 1.65 -17.95
C PHE A 192 -4.65 0.32 -17.39
N GLN A 193 -4.78 0.11 -16.06
CA GLN A 193 -4.48 -1.18 -15.42
C GLN A 193 -5.42 -2.28 -15.94
N ALA A 194 -6.72 -1.97 -16.05
CA ALA A 194 -7.73 -2.87 -16.59
C ALA A 194 -7.45 -3.19 -18.06
N ALA A 195 -7.12 -2.18 -18.88
CA ALA A 195 -6.86 -2.34 -20.30
C ALA A 195 -5.65 -3.25 -20.58
N ILE A 196 -4.51 -3.02 -19.90
CA ILE A 196 -3.32 -3.87 -20.12
C ILE A 196 -3.58 -5.32 -19.70
N LEU A 197 -4.30 -5.54 -18.60
CA LEU A 197 -4.69 -6.88 -18.15
C LEU A 197 -5.83 -7.48 -18.98
N PHE A 198 -6.67 -6.66 -19.62
CA PHE A 198 -7.72 -7.15 -20.51
C PHE A 198 -7.11 -7.69 -21.80
N VAL A 199 -6.10 -6.99 -22.33
CA VAL A 199 -5.36 -7.40 -23.52
C VAL A 199 -4.47 -8.59 -23.20
N SER A 200 -3.67 -8.54 -22.12
CA SER A 200 -2.72 -9.61 -21.80
C SER A 200 -3.35 -10.81 -21.09
N GLY A 201 -4.40 -10.61 -20.29
CA GLY A 201 -4.99 -11.61 -19.40
C GLY A 201 -5.37 -12.93 -20.07
N PRO A 202 -6.12 -12.92 -21.19
CA PRO A 202 -6.46 -14.15 -21.89
C PRO A 202 -5.24 -14.95 -22.36
N PHE A 203 -4.18 -14.28 -22.84
CA PHE A 203 -2.94 -14.95 -23.25
C PHE A 203 -2.18 -15.53 -22.06
N LEU A 204 -2.10 -14.76 -20.98
CA LEU A 204 -1.43 -15.18 -19.74
C LEU A 204 -2.15 -16.38 -19.10
N ASP A 205 -3.47 -16.34 -19.05
CA ASP A 205 -4.27 -17.43 -18.51
C ASP A 205 -4.27 -18.66 -19.44
N GLN A 206 -4.23 -18.47 -20.76
CA GLN A 206 -4.04 -19.57 -21.71
C GLN A 206 -2.68 -20.24 -21.53
N CYS A 207 -1.61 -19.47 -21.31
CA CYS A 207 -0.28 -20.00 -21.02
C CYS A 207 -0.26 -20.83 -19.72
N LEU A 208 -1.02 -20.42 -18.70
CA LEU A 208 -1.13 -21.14 -17.42
C LEU A 208 -2.02 -22.38 -17.48
N THR A 209 -3.16 -22.30 -18.17
CA THR A 209 -4.24 -23.29 -18.05
C THR A 209 -4.44 -24.14 -19.30
N ASN A 210 -3.80 -23.78 -20.42
CA ASN A 210 -4.05 -24.32 -21.76
C ASN A 210 -5.53 -24.22 -22.20
N LYS A 211 -6.32 -23.35 -21.57
CA LYS A 211 -7.73 -23.12 -21.89
C LYS A 211 -7.94 -21.70 -22.41
N ASN A 212 -8.87 -21.54 -23.33
CA ASN A 212 -9.26 -20.24 -23.86
C ASN A 212 -10.45 -19.69 -23.09
N VAL A 213 -10.30 -18.47 -22.55
CA VAL A 213 -11.37 -17.75 -21.85
C VAL A 213 -12.60 -17.56 -22.74
N PHE A 214 -12.39 -17.32 -24.03
CA PHE A 214 -13.45 -17.11 -25.02
C PHE A 214 -14.22 -18.40 -25.38
N ALA A 215 -13.60 -19.57 -25.18
CA ALA A 215 -14.23 -20.86 -25.43
C ALA A 215 -14.90 -21.44 -24.18
N TYR A 216 -14.82 -20.74 -23.04
CA TYR A 216 -15.39 -21.20 -21.78
C TYR A 216 -16.91 -21.13 -21.79
N LYS A 217 -17.57 -22.18 -21.31
CA LYS A 217 -19.04 -22.22 -21.20
C LYS A 217 -19.48 -21.56 -19.89
N TYR A 218 -20.00 -20.34 -20.01
CA TYR A 218 -20.49 -19.58 -18.87
C TYR A 218 -21.87 -20.07 -18.41
N SER A 219 -21.90 -20.79 -17.28
CA SER A 219 -23.14 -21.11 -16.57
C SER A 219 -23.66 -19.90 -15.79
N PRO A 220 -24.97 -19.72 -15.60
CA PRO A 220 -25.54 -18.65 -14.78
C PRO A 220 -24.94 -18.57 -13.38
N VAL A 221 -24.62 -19.73 -12.77
CA VAL A 221 -23.99 -19.80 -11.45
C VAL A 221 -22.57 -19.23 -11.47
N VAL A 222 -21.79 -19.56 -12.50
CA VAL A 222 -20.43 -19.02 -12.70
C VAL A 222 -20.49 -17.50 -12.86
N LEU A 223 -21.43 -17.02 -13.68
CA LEU A 223 -21.62 -15.59 -13.91
C LEU A 223 -22.00 -14.84 -12.63
N ALA A 224 -22.90 -15.40 -11.81
CA ALA A 224 -23.29 -14.82 -10.54
C ALA A 224 -22.09 -14.69 -9.58
N PHE A 225 -21.24 -15.72 -9.49
CA PHE A 225 -20.01 -15.66 -8.66
C PHE A 225 -18.97 -14.69 -9.23
N ILE A 226 -18.83 -14.57 -10.56
CA ILE A 226 -17.97 -13.55 -11.18
C ILE A 226 -18.46 -12.15 -10.81
N ILE A 227 -19.75 -11.87 -10.94
CA ILE A 227 -20.33 -10.56 -10.60
C ILE A 227 -20.13 -10.27 -9.11
N LEU A 228 -20.41 -11.24 -8.23
CA LEU A 228 -20.19 -11.12 -6.79
C LEU A 228 -18.72 -10.80 -6.47
N SER A 229 -17.79 -11.53 -7.09
CA SER A 229 -16.36 -11.28 -6.94
C SER A 229 -15.97 -9.87 -7.41
N CYS A 230 -16.47 -9.43 -8.56
CA CYS A 230 -16.26 -8.07 -9.05
C CYS A 230 -16.76 -7.00 -8.07
N LEU A 231 -17.95 -7.18 -7.48
CA LEU A 231 -18.49 -6.26 -6.48
C LEU A 231 -17.62 -6.20 -5.23
N ILE A 232 -17.19 -7.35 -4.70
CA ILE A 232 -16.27 -7.41 -3.55
C ILE A 232 -14.93 -6.73 -3.90
N SER A 233 -14.45 -6.92 -5.13
CA SER A 233 -13.18 -6.34 -5.58
C SER A 233 -13.19 -4.81 -5.58
N VAL A 234 -14.35 -4.16 -5.77
CA VAL A 234 -14.45 -2.70 -5.65
C VAL A 234 -14.01 -2.27 -4.25
N SER A 235 -14.51 -2.94 -3.21
CA SER A 235 -14.13 -2.68 -1.82
C SER A 235 -12.65 -3.00 -1.56
N VAL A 236 -12.11 -4.07 -2.13
CA VAL A 236 -10.69 -4.42 -2.02
C VAL A 236 -9.79 -3.35 -2.62
N ASN A 237 -10.07 -2.93 -3.86
CA ASN A 237 -9.25 -1.95 -4.57
C ASN A 237 -9.35 -0.57 -3.91
N PHE A 238 -10.56 -0.17 -3.52
CA PHE A 238 -10.80 1.09 -2.80
C PHE A 238 -10.03 1.13 -1.47
N SER A 239 -10.21 0.12 -0.62
CA SER A 239 -9.53 0.05 0.68
C SER A 239 -8.01 -0.04 0.54
N THR A 240 -7.51 -0.79 -0.45
CA THR A 240 -6.08 -0.92 -0.74
C THR A 240 -5.45 0.44 -1.04
N PHE A 241 -6.02 1.19 -1.99
CA PHE A 241 -5.50 2.51 -2.34
C PHE A 241 -5.58 3.48 -1.15
N LEU A 242 -6.69 3.46 -0.40
CA LEU A 242 -6.89 4.31 0.76
C LEU A 242 -5.83 4.04 1.84
N VAL A 243 -5.50 2.77 2.12
CA VAL A 243 -4.42 2.41 3.03
C VAL A 243 -3.06 2.87 2.50
N ILE A 244 -2.76 2.66 1.20
CA ILE A 244 -1.49 3.12 0.58
C ILE A 244 -1.31 4.64 0.71
N GLY A 245 -2.40 5.41 0.56
CA GLY A 245 -2.32 6.87 0.65
C GLY A 245 -2.15 7.42 2.05
N LYS A 246 -2.72 6.73 3.04
CA LYS A 246 -2.59 7.12 4.45
C LYS A 246 -1.30 6.62 5.09
N THR A 247 -0.60 5.67 4.45
CA THR A 247 0.59 5.02 5.01
C THR A 247 1.82 5.18 4.12
N SER A 248 2.97 4.67 4.56
CA SER A 248 4.19 4.62 3.74
C SER A 248 4.23 3.31 2.92
N PRO A 249 4.98 3.23 1.80
CA PRO A 249 5.11 2.00 1.02
C PRO A 249 5.50 0.78 1.87
N VAL A 250 6.47 0.94 2.79
CA VAL A 250 6.89 -0.12 3.71
C VAL A 250 5.79 -0.49 4.70
N THR A 251 5.10 0.51 5.28
CA THR A 251 3.97 0.26 6.19
C THR A 251 2.83 -0.47 5.48
N TYR A 252 2.55 -0.14 4.23
CA TYR A 252 1.56 -0.84 3.42
C TYR A 252 1.93 -2.32 3.23
N GLN A 253 3.19 -2.62 2.95
CA GLN A 253 3.67 -4.00 2.85
C GLN A 253 3.49 -4.78 4.16
N VAL A 254 3.86 -4.17 5.29
CA VAL A 254 3.67 -4.74 6.63
C VAL A 254 2.19 -5.07 6.88
N LEU A 255 1.28 -4.13 6.57
CA LEU A 255 -0.17 -4.33 6.71
C LEU A 255 -0.72 -5.38 5.73
N GLY A 256 -0.13 -5.51 4.54
CA GLY A 256 -0.44 -6.58 3.59
C GLY A 256 -0.10 -7.98 4.13
N HIS A 257 1.03 -8.11 4.82
CA HIS A 257 1.38 -9.36 5.52
C HIS A 257 0.48 -9.61 6.73
N LEU A 258 0.09 -8.58 7.48
CA LEU A 258 -0.91 -8.70 8.54
C LEU A 258 -2.23 -9.25 7.99
N LYS A 259 -2.73 -8.65 6.90
CA LYS A 259 -3.94 -9.12 6.20
C LYS A 259 -3.80 -10.57 5.76
N THR A 260 -2.65 -10.96 5.23
CA THR A 260 -2.40 -12.35 4.82
C THR A 260 -2.44 -13.30 6.03
N CYS A 261 -1.81 -12.93 7.15
CA CYS A 261 -1.85 -13.72 8.39
C CYS A 261 -3.27 -13.87 8.92
N LEU A 262 -4.08 -12.81 8.88
CA LEU A 262 -5.49 -12.84 9.30
C LEU A 262 -6.34 -13.72 8.38
N VAL A 263 -6.16 -13.60 7.06
CA VAL A 263 -6.84 -14.45 6.07
C VAL A 263 -6.48 -15.92 6.27
N LEU A 264 -5.20 -16.22 6.46
CA LEU A 264 -4.74 -17.58 6.73
C LEU A 264 -5.33 -18.10 8.04
N GLY A 265 -5.23 -17.34 9.13
CA GLY A 265 -5.82 -17.70 10.42
C GLY A 265 -7.32 -18.01 10.31
N PHE A 266 -8.08 -17.15 9.63
CA PHE A 266 -9.51 -17.35 9.42
C PHE A 266 -9.81 -18.56 8.51
N GLY A 267 -9.00 -18.75 7.47
CA GLY A 267 -9.05 -19.91 6.57
C GLY A 267 -8.86 -21.22 7.33
N TYR A 268 -7.89 -21.31 8.23
CA TYR A 268 -7.68 -22.49 9.07
C TYR A 268 -8.86 -22.76 10.01
N THR A 269 -9.41 -21.73 10.65
CA THR A 269 -10.57 -21.90 11.56
C THR A 269 -11.84 -22.34 10.85
N LEU A 270 -12.03 -21.96 9.58
CA LEU A 270 -13.23 -22.31 8.81
C LEU A 270 -13.07 -23.61 8.01
N LEU A 271 -11.88 -23.87 7.46
CA LEU A 271 -11.63 -24.99 6.55
C LEU A 271 -11.12 -26.25 7.25
N HIS A 272 -10.84 -26.19 8.57
CA HIS A 272 -10.31 -27.30 9.35
C HIS A 272 -9.03 -27.92 8.76
N ASP A 273 -8.24 -27.14 8.03
CA ASP A 273 -6.94 -27.57 7.50
C ASP A 273 -5.97 -27.84 8.67
N PRO A 274 -5.17 -28.93 8.63
CA PRO A 274 -4.34 -29.35 9.76
C PRO A 274 -3.29 -28.29 10.09
N PHE A 275 -3.34 -27.81 11.32
CA PHE A 275 -2.44 -26.79 11.81
C PHE A 275 -1.06 -27.39 12.09
N THR A 276 -0.04 -26.97 11.34
CA THR A 276 1.35 -27.34 11.67
C THR A 276 1.86 -26.38 12.75
N GLU A 277 2.44 -26.89 13.84
CA GLU A 277 3.02 -26.09 14.93
C GLU A 277 3.98 -25.00 14.43
N ARG A 278 4.71 -25.29 13.34
CA ARG A 278 5.57 -24.35 12.65
C ARG A 278 4.83 -23.11 12.13
N ASN A 279 3.64 -23.28 11.56
CA ASN A 279 2.84 -22.20 11.00
C ASN A 279 2.35 -21.28 12.13
N LEU A 280 1.97 -21.85 13.28
CA LEU A 280 1.61 -21.07 14.48
C LEU A 280 2.75 -20.17 14.92
N ILE A 281 3.91 -20.78 15.16
CA ILE A 281 5.10 -20.11 15.68
C ILE A 281 5.51 -19.00 14.72
N GLY A 282 5.54 -19.27 13.41
CA GLY A 282 5.85 -18.27 12.39
C GLY A 282 4.88 -17.09 12.40
N ILE A 283 3.56 -17.33 12.49
CA ILE A 283 2.54 -16.28 12.57
C ILE A 283 2.71 -15.43 13.84
N LEU A 284 2.96 -16.06 14.99
CA LEU A 284 3.16 -15.34 16.27
C LEU A 284 4.40 -14.43 16.21
N ILE A 285 5.52 -14.94 15.69
CA ILE A 285 6.75 -14.15 15.48
C ILE A 285 6.48 -12.99 14.51
N ALA A 286 5.76 -13.24 13.41
CA ALA A 286 5.41 -12.22 12.44
C ALA A 286 4.58 -11.10 13.07
N ILE A 287 3.54 -11.44 13.84
CA ILE A 287 2.69 -10.47 14.56
C ILE A 287 3.51 -9.67 15.57
N GLY A 288 4.42 -10.31 16.31
CA GLY A 288 5.36 -9.62 17.20
C GLY A 288 6.23 -8.60 16.45
N GLY A 289 6.83 -9.00 15.32
CA GLY A 289 7.62 -8.11 14.46
C GLY A 289 6.81 -6.92 13.91
N MET A 290 5.57 -7.17 13.47
CA MET A 290 4.63 -6.13 13.01
C MET A 290 4.28 -5.14 14.13
N GLY A 291 4.02 -5.63 15.34
CA GLY A 291 3.75 -4.81 16.52
C GLY A 291 4.94 -3.91 16.89
N LEU A 292 6.15 -4.48 16.92
CA LEU A 292 7.39 -3.73 17.17
C LEU A 292 7.65 -2.68 16.08
N TYR A 293 7.41 -3.02 14.81
CA TYR A 293 7.52 -2.07 13.70
C TYR A 293 6.57 -0.88 13.89
N SER A 294 5.29 -1.14 14.17
CA SER A 294 4.28 -0.12 14.41
C SER A 294 4.64 0.80 15.59
N TYR A 295 5.13 0.20 16.68
CA TYR A 295 5.58 0.93 17.87
C TYR A 295 6.75 1.86 17.56
N PHE A 296 7.81 1.37 16.90
CA PHE A 296 8.97 2.20 16.58
C PHE A 296 8.68 3.27 15.53
N CYS A 297 7.87 2.98 14.50
CA CYS A 297 7.42 4.00 13.56
C CYS A 297 6.62 5.12 14.24
N THR A 298 5.76 4.78 15.20
CA THR A 298 5.00 5.76 15.96
C THR A 298 5.93 6.63 16.83
N GLN A 299 6.91 6.01 17.49
CA GLN A 299 7.90 6.74 18.28
C GLN A 299 8.74 7.70 17.43
N GLU A 300 9.23 7.26 16.26
CA GLU A 300 9.98 8.14 15.37
C GLU A 300 9.16 9.31 14.84
N SER A 301 7.87 9.07 14.55
CA SER A 301 6.95 10.12 14.11
C SER A 301 6.75 11.17 15.21
N LYS A 302 6.56 10.72 16.46
CA LYS A 302 6.46 11.61 17.63
C LYS A 302 7.75 12.40 17.87
N LYS A 303 8.92 11.77 17.75
CA LYS A 303 10.21 12.43 17.92
C LYS A 303 10.42 13.53 16.86
N LYS A 304 10.18 13.23 15.59
CA LYS A 304 10.27 14.22 14.50
C LYS A 304 9.33 15.42 14.72
N GLN A 305 8.11 15.18 15.20
CA GLN A 305 7.16 16.24 15.48
C GLN A 305 7.57 17.09 16.70
N GLY A 306 8.15 16.46 17.72
CA GLY A 306 8.75 17.16 18.87
C GLY A 306 9.93 18.05 18.47
N ASP A 307 10.85 17.54 17.65
CA ASP A 307 12.03 18.28 17.17
C ASP A 307 11.63 19.49 16.30
N LEU A 308 10.60 19.35 15.44
CA LEU A 308 10.03 20.43 14.64
C LEU A 308 9.37 21.53 15.50
N CYS A 309 8.67 21.14 16.57
CA CYS A 309 8.03 22.08 17.48
C CYS A 309 9.07 22.87 18.30
N LEU A 310 10.09 22.17 18.81
CA LEU A 310 11.22 22.78 19.53
C LEU A 310 12.05 23.72 18.63
N GLY A 311 12.30 23.34 17.38
CA GLY A 311 13.00 24.19 16.41
C GLY A 311 12.21 25.46 16.06
N SER A 312 10.89 25.36 15.89
CA SER A 312 10.02 26.52 15.64
C SER A 312 9.96 27.48 16.85
N SER A 313 9.93 26.96 18.07
CA SER A 313 10.03 27.77 19.30
C SER A 313 11.38 28.49 19.39
N GLN A 314 12.51 27.81 19.12
CA GLN A 314 13.82 28.47 19.16
C GLN A 314 14.00 29.57 18.11
N ILE A 315 13.38 29.44 16.92
CA ILE A 315 13.41 30.48 15.90
C ILE A 315 12.57 31.69 16.35
N LYS A 316 11.37 31.46 16.90
CA LYS A 316 10.53 32.52 17.48
C LYS A 316 11.22 33.23 18.64
N ASP A 317 11.87 32.51 19.54
CA ASP A 317 12.56 33.10 20.68
C ASP A 317 13.78 33.94 20.22
N LYS A 318 14.50 33.50 19.18
CA LYS A 318 15.60 34.27 18.58
C LYS A 318 15.12 35.51 17.83
N GLU A 319 14.04 35.43 17.06
CA GLU A 319 13.45 36.61 16.40
C GLU A 319 12.91 37.61 17.42
N THR A 320 12.28 37.13 18.49
CA THR A 320 11.75 37.99 19.55
C THR A 320 12.87 38.66 20.34
N ALA A 321 13.96 37.94 20.64
CA ALA A 321 15.15 38.50 21.28
C ALA A 321 15.87 39.52 20.37
N ALA A 322 15.96 39.28 19.06
CA ALA A 322 16.55 40.21 18.10
C ALA A 322 15.71 41.50 17.94
N LEU A 323 14.39 41.39 17.94
CA LEU A 323 13.48 42.54 17.91
C LEU A 323 13.58 43.38 19.20
N LEU A 324 13.66 42.73 20.36
CA LEU A 324 13.85 43.43 21.64
C LEU A 324 15.22 44.14 21.73
N ALA A 325 16.28 43.52 21.19
CA ALA A 325 17.60 44.14 21.10
C ALA A 325 17.61 45.36 20.17
N GLY A 326 16.93 45.29 19.02
CA GLY A 326 16.79 46.44 18.11
C GLY A 326 16.02 47.62 18.71
N VAL A 327 14.96 47.33 19.49
CA VAL A 327 14.18 48.38 20.17
C VAL A 327 14.95 49.04 21.32
N HIS A 328 15.85 48.31 22.00
CA HIS A 328 16.74 48.89 23.00
C HIS A 328 17.80 49.81 22.38
N GLN A 329 18.32 49.45 21.21
CA GLN A 329 19.34 50.23 20.50
C GLN A 329 18.78 51.55 19.92
N ASP A 330 17.52 51.55 19.48
CA ASP A 330 16.81 52.77 19.05
C ASP A 330 16.47 53.70 20.23
N LYS A 331 16.18 53.15 21.42
CA LYS A 331 15.92 53.95 22.63
C LYS A 331 17.18 54.62 23.18
N GLU A 332 18.31 53.91 23.25
CA GLU A 332 19.60 54.51 23.65
C GLU A 332 20.05 55.60 22.67
N SER A 333 19.86 55.40 21.36
CA SER A 333 20.20 56.39 20.33
C SER A 333 19.34 57.66 20.43
N HIS A 334 18.10 57.55 20.91
CA HIS A 334 17.21 58.68 21.14
C HIS A 334 17.46 59.42 22.46
N GLU A 335 17.89 58.73 23.53
CA GLU A 335 18.28 59.38 24.79
C GLU A 335 19.61 60.13 24.69
N VAL A 336 20.61 59.57 23.99
CA VAL A 336 21.91 60.25 23.77
C VAL A 336 21.74 61.53 22.93
N LYS A 337 20.83 61.53 21.93
CA LYS A 337 20.50 62.74 21.16
C LYS A 337 19.71 63.80 21.93
N LYS A 338 19.01 63.42 23.00
CA LYS A 338 18.26 64.37 23.84
C LYS A 338 19.17 65.01 24.89
N SER A 339 20.07 64.24 25.50
CA SER A 339 21.05 64.76 26.47
C SER A 339 22.09 65.72 25.84
N SER A 340 22.46 65.53 24.57
CA SER A 340 23.39 66.44 23.88
C SER A 340 22.78 67.80 23.48
N LYS A 341 21.46 67.98 23.57
CA LYS A 341 20.79 69.25 23.21
C LYS A 341 20.56 70.19 24.40
N ASP A 342 20.67 69.71 25.63
CA ASP A 342 20.41 70.51 26.85
C ASP A 342 21.70 71.03 27.53
N SER A 343 22.86 71.01 26.85
CA SER A 343 24.12 71.58 27.36
C SER A 343 24.69 72.73 26.52
N VAL A 344 23.88 73.30 25.62
CA VAL A 344 24.21 74.53 24.90
C VAL A 344 22.97 75.42 24.88
N VAL A 345 22.73 76.15 25.97
CA VAL A 345 22.21 77.53 26.07
C VAL A 345 22.31 77.96 27.53
#